data_AF-A0A8T1TV76-F1
#
_entry.id   AF-A0A8T1TV76-F1
#
_cell.length_a   1.000
_cell.length_b   1.000
_cell.length_c   1.000
_cell.angle_alpha   90.00
_cell.angle_beta   90.00
_cell.angle_gamma   90.00
#
_symmetry.space_group_name_H-M   'P 1'
#
loop_
_entity.id
_entity.type
_entity.pdbx_description
1 polymer ?
#
loop_
_entity_poly.entity_id
_entity_poly.type
_entity_poly.pdbx_seq_one_letter_code
_entity_poly.pdbx_strand_id
1 'polypeptide(L)'
;MLESGSPAVLIAIFTVVVASNALICAVMMFVPYKRAPRAETFVDILFDFLIAIACPMLTLVYCLSTFTFDREKFAINLQVFPAGWFEQSASVVADPVQTAVIYKSLKSLRIMSALDLFSRMGVNGTLCFRLRNVVDLIHNPTKQQSSVYPKRSRVGAAALGIFSAVLIVFVEESMRTSSLACEPHPECVVNARRWVSAENGSLTQCPCVTMIDRDVAPKTYTEWENPTNVTEKLTHLAATGDLQTIQVTNRYLGELPEELRRCNGLKHLSLEYTHTQALPTWIKEFTKLEYLHVESKFTSPMTVLPDDMFDDMSSL
;
A
#
# COMPACT_ATOMS: atom_id res chain seq x y z
N MET A 1 3.08 -4.99 2.57
CA MET A 1 1.98 -5.32 1.63
C MET A 1 0.62 -5.23 2.32
N LEU A 2 0.36 -6.03 3.36
CA LEU A 2 -0.90 -5.95 4.12
C LEU A 2 -1.09 -4.58 4.78
N GLU A 3 -0.13 -4.14 5.60
CA GLU A 3 -0.16 -2.84 6.28
C GLU A 3 -0.09 -1.63 5.34
N SER A 4 0.51 -1.79 4.16
CA SER A 4 0.61 -0.72 3.16
C SER A 4 -0.67 -0.53 2.35
N GLY A 5 -1.68 -1.38 2.55
CA GLY A 5 -2.93 -1.37 1.79
C GLY A 5 -2.74 -1.73 0.32
N SER A 6 -1.87 -2.70 0.03
CA SER A 6 -1.68 -3.18 -1.35
C SER A 6 -3.00 -3.71 -1.93
N PRO A 7 -3.21 -3.61 -3.26
CA PRO A 7 -4.37 -4.18 -3.94
C PRO A 7 -4.58 -5.67 -3.64
N ALA A 8 -5.83 -6.07 -3.51
CA ALA A 8 -6.23 -7.44 -3.18
C ALA A 8 -5.63 -8.48 -4.14
N VAL A 9 -5.62 -8.19 -5.45
CA VAL A 9 -5.08 -9.07 -6.48
C VAL A 9 -3.59 -9.34 -6.26
N LEU A 10 -2.81 -8.29 -5.95
CA LEU A 10 -1.38 -8.46 -5.67
C LEU A 10 -1.17 -9.28 -4.39
N ILE A 11 -1.93 -9.01 -3.33
CA ILE A 11 -1.82 -9.79 -2.08
C ILE A 11 -2.12 -11.27 -2.32
N ALA A 12 -3.15 -11.59 -3.11
CA ALA A 12 -3.51 -12.96 -3.45
C ALA A 12 -2.38 -13.67 -4.21
N ILE A 13 -1.81 -13.03 -5.24
CA ILE A 13 -0.70 -13.58 -6.02
C ILE A 13 0.51 -13.86 -5.12
N PHE A 14 0.91 -12.91 -4.30
CA PHE A 14 2.07 -13.06 -3.42
C PHE A 14 1.85 -14.17 -2.39
N THR A 15 0.63 -14.27 -1.83
CA THR A 15 0.26 -15.35 -0.90
C THR A 15 0.35 -16.71 -1.57
N VAL A 16 -0.14 -16.84 -2.81
CA VAL A 16 -0.03 -18.08 -3.58
C VAL A 16 1.43 -18.46 -3.83
N VAL A 17 2.30 -17.49 -4.19
CA VAL A 17 3.73 -17.75 -4.41
C VAL A 17 4.40 -18.25 -3.12
N VAL A 18 4.16 -17.59 -1.98
CA VAL A 18 4.77 -17.98 -0.70
C VAL A 18 4.25 -19.32 -0.20
N ALA A 19 2.93 -19.56 -0.26
CA ALA A 19 2.33 -20.82 0.14
C ALA A 19 2.77 -21.98 -0.76
N SER A 20 2.83 -21.77 -2.08
CA SER A 20 3.30 -22.78 -3.03
C SER A 20 4.76 -23.14 -2.80
N ASN A 21 5.60 -22.16 -2.47
CA ASN A 21 7.01 -22.40 -2.12
C ASN A 21 7.11 -23.34 -0.91
N ALA A 22 6.41 -23.01 0.17
CA ALA A 22 6.41 -23.81 1.39
C ALA A 22 5.88 -25.25 1.16
N LEU A 23 4.80 -25.41 0.39
CA LEU A 23 4.24 -26.72 0.06
C LEU A 23 5.19 -27.54 -0.82
N ILE A 24 5.83 -26.93 -1.82
CA ILE A 24 6.77 -27.64 -2.67
C ILE A 24 8.00 -28.05 -1.87
N CYS A 25 8.52 -27.21 -0.96
CA CYS A 25 9.56 -27.60 -0.02
C CYS A 25 9.17 -28.83 0.81
N ALA A 26 7.91 -28.94 1.26
CA ALA A 26 7.41 -30.12 1.96
C ALA A 26 7.40 -31.36 1.05
N VAL A 27 6.98 -31.23 -0.20
CA VAL A 27 7.00 -32.31 -1.20
C VAL A 27 8.44 -32.77 -1.48
N MET A 28 9.40 -31.84 -1.58
CA MET A 28 10.80 -32.14 -1.84
C MET A 28 11.46 -33.01 -0.76
N MET A 29 10.94 -33.02 0.48
CA MET A 29 11.40 -33.93 1.54
C MET A 29 11.11 -35.42 1.25
N PHE A 30 10.15 -35.72 0.36
CA PHE A 30 9.76 -37.08 -0.02
C PHE A 30 10.27 -37.53 -1.39
N VAL A 31 10.86 -36.63 -2.18
CA VAL A 31 11.45 -36.93 -3.48
C VAL A 31 12.70 -37.83 -3.33
N PRO A 32 12.84 -38.90 -4.14
CA PRO A 32 13.97 -39.82 -4.05
C PRO A 32 15.32 -39.14 -4.33
N TYR A 33 16.35 -39.57 -3.59
CA TYR A 33 17.70 -38.96 -3.58
C TYR A 33 18.33 -38.82 -4.97
N LYS A 34 18.07 -39.76 -5.90
CA LYS A 34 18.63 -39.74 -7.26
C LYS A 34 18.19 -38.54 -8.10
N ARG A 35 17.00 -37.98 -7.87
CA ARG A 35 16.45 -36.83 -8.63
C ARG A 35 16.34 -35.56 -7.77
N ALA A 36 16.44 -35.71 -6.45
CA ALA A 36 16.22 -34.65 -5.48
C ALA A 36 17.12 -33.41 -5.69
N PRO A 37 18.46 -33.49 -5.78
CA PRO A 37 19.31 -32.28 -5.83
C PRO A 37 19.02 -31.36 -7.03
N ARG A 38 18.75 -31.95 -8.21
CA ARG A 38 18.41 -31.19 -9.42
C ARG A 38 17.05 -30.53 -9.32
N ALA A 39 16.05 -31.27 -8.83
CA ALA A 39 14.71 -30.73 -8.64
C ALA A 39 14.68 -29.64 -7.55
N GLU A 40 15.46 -29.79 -6.47
CA GLU A 40 15.60 -28.79 -5.40
C GLU A 40 16.17 -27.49 -5.95
N THR A 41 17.30 -27.58 -6.67
CA THR A 41 17.93 -26.41 -7.27
C THR A 41 16.99 -25.70 -8.24
N PHE A 42 16.24 -26.44 -9.07
CA PHE A 42 15.29 -25.86 -10.01
C PHE A 42 14.12 -25.14 -9.31
N VAL A 43 13.48 -25.82 -8.35
CA VAL A 43 12.37 -25.24 -7.56
C VAL A 43 12.83 -23.97 -6.86
N ASP A 44 13.98 -24.02 -6.20
CA ASP A 44 14.45 -22.89 -5.43
C ASP A 44 14.80 -21.69 -6.34
N ILE A 45 15.41 -21.93 -7.53
CA ILE A 45 15.65 -20.87 -8.52
C ILE A 45 14.33 -20.28 -9.02
N LEU A 46 13.31 -21.11 -9.27
CA LEU A 46 12.00 -20.65 -9.71
C LEU A 46 11.39 -19.69 -8.68
N PHE A 47 11.37 -20.06 -7.40
CA PHE A 47 10.79 -19.19 -6.36
C PHE A 47 11.64 -17.96 -6.05
N ASP A 48 12.97 -18.09 -6.03
CA ASP A 48 13.88 -16.94 -5.90
C ASP A 48 13.66 -15.95 -7.06
N PHE A 49 13.48 -16.43 -8.30
CA PHE A 49 13.15 -15.61 -9.46
C PHE A 49 11.76 -14.96 -9.34
N LEU A 50 10.75 -15.73 -8.92
CA LEU A 50 9.40 -15.21 -8.75
C LEU A 50 9.38 -14.07 -7.72
N ILE A 51 10.05 -14.23 -6.59
CA ILE A 51 10.08 -13.23 -5.52
C ILE A 51 10.94 -12.02 -5.91
N ALA A 52 12.14 -12.23 -6.47
CA ALA A 52 13.07 -11.15 -6.77
C ALA A 52 12.68 -10.32 -8.00
N ILE A 53 12.12 -10.96 -9.03
CA ILE A 53 11.93 -10.34 -10.35
C ILE A 53 10.45 -10.31 -10.72
N ALA A 54 9.77 -11.46 -10.72
CA ALA A 54 8.40 -11.52 -11.25
C ALA A 54 7.40 -10.72 -10.41
N CYS A 55 7.49 -10.81 -9.09
CA CYS A 55 6.61 -10.10 -8.15
C CYS A 55 6.70 -8.56 -8.29
N PRO A 56 7.90 -7.93 -8.27
CA PRO A 56 8.02 -6.51 -8.58
C PRO A 56 7.51 -6.13 -9.97
N MET A 57 7.82 -6.94 -10.99
CA MET A 57 7.35 -6.69 -12.36
C MET A 57 5.82 -6.79 -12.46
N LEU A 58 5.18 -7.72 -11.76
CA LEU A 58 3.72 -7.84 -11.70
C LEU A 58 3.09 -6.62 -11.04
N THR A 59 3.67 -6.07 -9.98
CA THR A 59 3.21 -4.81 -9.38
C THR A 59 3.33 -3.66 -10.38
N LEU A 60 4.43 -3.57 -11.15
CA LEU A 60 4.58 -2.56 -12.19
C LEU A 60 3.55 -2.72 -13.31
N VAL A 61 3.34 -3.94 -13.81
CA VAL A 61 2.33 -4.25 -14.82
C VAL A 61 0.94 -3.90 -14.31
N TYR A 62 0.61 -4.25 -13.07
CA TYR A 62 -0.66 -3.88 -12.44
C TYR A 62 -0.84 -2.36 -12.40
N CYS A 63 0.18 -1.60 -11.98
CA CYS A 63 0.11 -0.13 -11.97
C CYS A 63 -0.12 0.43 -13.38
N LEU A 64 0.57 -0.10 -14.39
CA LEU A 64 0.43 0.34 -15.78
C LEU A 64 -0.91 -0.03 -16.41
N SER A 65 -1.48 -1.19 -16.06
CA SER A 65 -2.77 -1.64 -16.60
C SER A 65 -3.96 -0.98 -15.92
N THR A 66 -3.81 -0.61 -14.64
CA THR A 66 -4.89 -0.02 -13.83
C THR A 66 -4.98 1.48 -14.03
N PHE A 67 -3.87 2.14 -14.39
CA PHE A 67 -3.87 3.58 -14.65
C PHE A 67 -4.68 3.89 -15.91
N THR A 68 -5.85 4.48 -15.70
CA THR A 68 -6.68 5.02 -16.77
C THR A 68 -6.57 6.53 -16.77
N PHE A 69 -6.31 7.09 -17.93
CA PHE A 69 -6.22 8.54 -18.10
C PHE A 69 -7.15 8.93 -19.25
N ASP A 70 -8.06 9.85 -18.96
CA ASP A 70 -9.03 10.35 -19.93
C ASP A 70 -8.30 11.19 -20.99
N ARG A 71 -8.03 10.55 -22.12
CA ARG A 71 -7.32 11.18 -23.24
C ARG A 71 -8.14 12.26 -23.92
N GLU A 72 -9.47 12.22 -23.83
CA GLU A 72 -10.34 13.24 -24.40
C GLU A 72 -10.26 14.52 -23.55
N LYS A 73 -10.40 14.38 -22.23
CA LYS A 73 -10.21 15.50 -21.30
C LYS A 73 -8.80 16.10 -21.39
N PHE A 74 -7.79 15.26 -21.62
CA PHE A 74 -6.43 15.71 -21.84
C PHE A 74 -6.25 16.54 -23.12
N ALA A 75 -6.84 16.09 -24.23
CA ALA A 75 -6.79 16.82 -25.51
C ALA A 75 -7.41 18.23 -25.38
N ILE A 76 -8.48 18.35 -24.61
CA ILE A 76 -9.11 19.65 -24.30
C ILE A 76 -8.18 20.50 -23.44
N ASN A 77 -7.61 19.93 -22.37
CA ASN A 77 -6.70 20.65 -21.47
C ASN A 77 -5.45 21.18 -22.20
N LEU A 78 -4.89 20.44 -23.16
CA LEU A 78 -3.76 20.90 -23.98
C LEU A 78 -4.08 22.12 -24.85
N GLN A 79 -5.35 22.32 -25.22
CA GLN A 79 -5.77 23.52 -25.98
C GLN A 79 -5.94 24.74 -25.07
N VAL A 80 -6.26 24.52 -23.79
CA VAL A 80 -6.56 25.59 -22.82
C VAL A 80 -5.32 26.05 -22.05
N PHE A 81 -4.47 25.10 -21.63
CA PHE A 81 -3.31 25.40 -20.80
C PHE A 81 -2.05 25.68 -21.65
N PRO A 82 -1.16 26.60 -21.19
CA PRO A 82 0.09 26.86 -21.87
C PRO A 82 1.03 25.65 -21.84
N ALA A 83 1.92 25.57 -22.84
CA ALA A 83 2.89 24.48 -22.96
C ALA A 83 3.73 24.35 -21.66
N GLY A 84 3.86 23.12 -21.15
CA GLY A 84 4.60 22.80 -19.92
C GLY A 84 3.76 22.81 -18.63
N TRP A 85 2.57 23.42 -18.61
CA TRP A 85 1.70 23.43 -17.42
C TRP A 85 1.27 22.01 -17.03
N PHE A 86 0.93 21.20 -18.02
CA PHE A 86 0.47 19.84 -17.78
C PHE A 86 1.56 18.94 -17.19
N GLU A 87 2.83 19.11 -17.56
CA GLU A 87 3.94 18.30 -17.01
C GLU A 87 4.07 18.48 -15.49
N GLN A 88 3.69 19.65 -14.97
CA GLN A 88 3.72 19.97 -13.56
C GLN A 88 2.41 19.63 -12.83
N SER A 89 1.28 19.62 -13.54
CA SER A 89 -0.07 19.43 -12.96
C SER A 89 -0.74 18.10 -13.33
N ALA A 90 -0.05 17.18 -14.01
CA ALA A 90 -0.62 15.91 -14.46
C ALA A 90 -1.21 15.08 -13.30
N SER A 91 -0.58 15.11 -12.12
CA SER A 91 -1.07 14.45 -10.91
C SER A 91 -2.34 15.06 -10.33
N VAL A 92 -2.61 16.34 -10.61
CA VAL A 92 -3.83 17.06 -10.20
C VAL A 92 -4.99 16.71 -11.14
N VAL A 93 -4.69 16.46 -12.42
CA VAL A 93 -5.69 16.14 -13.45
C VAL A 93 -6.05 14.65 -13.47
N ALA A 94 -5.10 13.78 -13.12
CA ALA A 94 -5.34 12.34 -13.01
C ALA A 94 -6.32 12.01 -11.88
N ASP A 95 -6.98 10.85 -11.99
CA ASP A 95 -7.87 10.36 -10.94
C ASP A 95 -7.08 10.22 -9.62
N PRO A 96 -7.44 10.97 -8.56
CA PRO A 96 -6.71 10.95 -7.30
C PRO A 96 -6.78 9.58 -6.62
N VAL A 97 -7.88 8.84 -6.81
CA VAL A 97 -8.09 7.49 -6.25
C VAL A 97 -7.09 6.52 -6.87
N GLN A 98 -7.04 6.44 -8.20
CA GLN A 98 -6.10 5.59 -8.92
C GLN A 98 -4.65 5.98 -8.63
N THR A 99 -4.35 7.27 -8.61
CA THR A 99 -3.01 7.80 -8.34
C THR A 99 -2.54 7.41 -6.95
N ALA A 100 -3.40 7.51 -5.93
CA ALA A 100 -3.06 7.10 -4.57
C ALA A 100 -2.75 5.60 -4.45
N VAL A 101 -3.58 4.74 -5.06
CA VAL A 101 -3.38 3.29 -5.08
C VAL A 101 -2.07 2.92 -5.78
N ILE A 102 -1.77 3.55 -6.92
CA ILE A 102 -0.54 3.32 -7.69
C ILE A 102 0.67 3.81 -6.89
N TYR A 103 0.62 5.02 -6.33
CA TYR A 103 1.73 5.57 -5.56
C TYR A 103 2.05 4.70 -4.35
N LYS A 104 1.03 4.22 -3.61
CA LYS A 104 1.23 3.26 -2.50
C LYS A 104 1.83 1.94 -2.99
N SER A 105 1.36 1.42 -4.12
CA SER A 105 1.88 0.18 -4.72
C SER A 105 3.35 0.32 -5.14
N LEU A 106 3.70 1.41 -5.83
CA LEU A 106 5.08 1.71 -6.22
C LEU A 106 5.98 1.99 -5.02
N LYS A 107 5.47 2.68 -4.00
CA LYS A 107 6.20 2.92 -2.74
C LYS A 107 6.52 1.62 -2.02
N SER A 108 5.66 0.60 -2.12
CA SER A 108 5.96 -0.74 -1.59
C SER A 108 7.13 -1.44 -2.32
N LEU A 109 7.40 -1.07 -3.58
CA LEU A 109 8.56 -1.54 -4.34
C LEU A 109 9.83 -0.76 -3.99
N ARG A 110 9.75 0.34 -3.23
CA ARG A 110 10.94 1.11 -2.85
C ARG A 110 11.55 0.55 -1.57
N ILE A 111 12.87 0.55 -1.53
CA ILE A 111 13.63 0.23 -0.32
C ILE A 111 13.49 1.38 0.67
N MET A 112 12.70 1.18 1.71
CA MET A 112 12.40 2.19 2.72
C MET A 112 13.02 1.91 4.09
N SER A 113 13.51 0.69 4.32
CA SER A 113 14.11 0.30 5.59
C SER A 113 15.35 -0.55 5.36
N ALA A 114 16.24 -0.60 6.36
CA ALA A 114 17.39 -1.48 6.33
C ALA A 114 16.98 -2.96 6.17
N LEU A 115 15.89 -3.37 6.82
CA LEU A 115 15.36 -4.73 6.70
C LEU A 115 14.87 -5.05 5.28
N ASP A 116 14.24 -4.10 4.59
CA ASP A 116 13.87 -4.26 3.19
C ASP A 116 15.11 -4.37 2.29
N LEU A 117 16.13 -3.55 2.55
CA LEU A 117 17.41 -3.63 1.83
C LEU A 117 18.04 -5.02 1.98
N PHE A 118 18.21 -5.50 3.21
CA PHE A 118 18.84 -6.78 3.47
C PHE A 118 18.04 -7.96 2.93
N SER A 119 16.71 -7.95 3.07
CA SER A 119 15.86 -9.02 2.53
C SER A 119 15.96 -9.09 1.01
N ARG A 120 15.91 -7.96 0.29
CA ARG A 120 16.04 -7.94 -1.17
C ARG A 120 17.44 -8.29 -1.66
N MET A 121 18.49 -7.78 -1.00
CA MET A 121 19.86 -8.17 -1.32
C MET A 121 20.07 -9.66 -1.07
N GLY A 122 19.47 -10.20 0.00
CA GLY A 122 19.47 -11.62 0.33
C GLY A 122 18.87 -12.47 -0.79
N VAL A 123 17.63 -12.20 -1.20
CA VAL A 123 16.94 -12.99 -2.26
C VAL A 123 17.66 -12.86 -3.61
N ASN A 124 18.14 -11.67 -3.99
CA ASN A 124 18.92 -11.51 -5.21
C ASN A 124 20.28 -12.22 -5.13
N GLY A 125 20.91 -12.20 -3.96
CA GLY A 125 22.16 -12.90 -3.69
C GLY A 125 22.02 -14.42 -3.77
N THR A 126 20.96 -14.98 -3.18
CA THR A 126 20.67 -16.43 -3.26
C THR A 126 20.38 -16.85 -4.69
N LEU A 127 19.60 -16.07 -5.45
CA LEU A 127 19.34 -16.32 -6.87
C LEU A 127 20.65 -16.36 -7.67
N CYS A 128 21.51 -15.35 -7.51
CA CYS A 128 22.79 -15.27 -8.21
C CYS A 128 23.72 -16.44 -7.84
N PHE A 129 23.81 -16.77 -6.56
CA PHE A 129 24.60 -17.92 -6.09
C PHE A 129 24.10 -19.24 -6.67
N ARG A 130 22.78 -19.48 -6.66
CA ARG A 130 22.19 -20.69 -7.24
C ARG A 130 22.39 -20.77 -8.75
N LEU A 131 22.26 -19.66 -9.48
CA LEU A 131 22.52 -19.61 -10.92
C LEU A 131 23.99 -19.94 -11.24
N ARG A 132 24.95 -19.40 -10.47
CA ARG A 132 26.37 -19.77 -10.61
C ARG A 132 26.60 -21.26 -10.36
N ASN A 133 25.98 -21.82 -9.33
CA ASN A 133 26.08 -23.25 -9.04
C ASN A 133 25.51 -24.12 -10.19
N VAL A 134 24.46 -23.65 -10.88
CA VAL A 134 23.93 -24.34 -12.07
C VAL A 134 24.92 -24.28 -13.23
N VAL A 135 25.53 -23.12 -13.50
CA VAL A 135 26.57 -22.97 -14.54
C VAL A 135 27.76 -23.89 -14.26
N ASP A 136 28.23 -23.92 -13.00
CA ASP A 136 29.30 -24.82 -12.57
C ASP A 136 28.93 -26.30 -12.79
N LEU A 137 27.67 -26.67 -12.53
CA LEU A 137 27.18 -28.04 -12.74
C LEU A 137 27.08 -28.40 -14.23
N ILE A 138 26.75 -27.44 -15.09
CA ILE A 138 26.74 -27.63 -16.55
C ILE A 138 28.17 -27.87 -17.04
N HIS A 139 29.15 -27.14 -16.50
CA HIS A 139 30.55 -27.29 -16.88
C HIS A 139 31.18 -28.58 -16.30
N ASN A 140 30.82 -28.95 -15.07
CA ASN A 140 31.34 -30.12 -14.35
C ASN A 140 30.19 -31.02 -13.86
N PRO A 141 29.64 -31.90 -14.72
CA PRO A 141 28.46 -32.71 -14.40
C PRO A 141 28.72 -33.80 -13.34
N THR A 142 29.98 -34.09 -13.03
CA THR A 142 30.40 -35.06 -12.01
C THR A 142 30.36 -34.50 -10.58
N LYS A 143 30.15 -33.19 -10.40
CA LYS A 143 30.05 -32.56 -9.08
C LYS A 143 28.73 -32.97 -8.41
N GLN A 144 28.81 -33.89 -7.46
CA GLN A 144 27.64 -34.39 -6.74
C GLN A 144 27.14 -33.35 -5.74
N GLN A 145 25.90 -32.90 -5.92
CA GLN A 145 25.23 -32.00 -4.98
C GLN A 145 24.61 -32.80 -3.84
N SER A 146 24.87 -32.37 -2.61
CA SER A 146 24.14 -32.82 -1.44
C SER A 146 22.73 -32.22 -1.45
N SER A 147 21.74 -33.03 -1.05
CA SER A 147 20.39 -32.53 -0.85
C SER A 147 20.35 -31.65 0.40
N VAL A 148 19.73 -30.48 0.28
CA VAL A 148 19.62 -29.50 1.37
C VAL A 148 18.47 -29.84 2.30
N TYR A 149 17.39 -30.41 1.77
CA TYR A 149 16.19 -30.72 2.53
C TYR A 149 16.30 -32.05 3.28
N PRO A 150 15.90 -32.10 4.57
CA PRO A 150 15.93 -33.33 5.35
C PRO A 150 14.97 -34.38 4.75
N LYS A 151 15.49 -35.56 4.41
CA LYS A 151 14.70 -36.60 3.73
C LYS A 151 13.80 -37.36 4.70
N ARG A 152 12.56 -37.60 4.27
CA ARG A 152 11.50 -38.29 5.02
C ARG A 152 11.18 -37.65 6.39
N SER A 153 11.51 -36.37 6.58
CA SER A 153 11.12 -35.64 7.79
C SER A 153 9.63 -35.31 7.76
N ARG A 154 8.82 -36.16 8.41
CA ARG A 154 7.37 -35.93 8.53
C ARG A 154 7.06 -34.66 9.32
N VAL A 155 7.86 -34.36 10.34
CA VAL A 155 7.69 -33.17 11.19
C VAL A 155 7.95 -31.90 10.39
N GLY A 156 9.03 -31.84 9.60
CA GLY A 156 9.35 -30.69 8.77
C GLY A 156 8.28 -30.43 7.70
N ALA A 157 7.82 -31.50 7.03
CA ALA A 157 6.75 -31.39 6.04
C ALA A 157 5.42 -30.93 6.65
N ALA A 158 5.05 -31.48 7.82
CA ALA A 158 3.84 -31.07 8.52
C ALA A 158 3.91 -29.60 8.95
N ALA A 159 5.05 -29.14 9.47
CA ALA A 159 5.25 -27.75 9.86
C ALA A 159 5.06 -26.78 8.67
N LEU A 160 5.61 -27.10 7.49
CA LEU A 160 5.44 -26.29 6.28
C LEU A 160 4.01 -26.31 5.75
N GLY A 161 3.32 -27.45 5.85
CA GLY A 161 1.89 -27.56 5.52
C GLY A 161 1.02 -26.69 6.44
N ILE A 162 1.25 -26.76 7.75
CA ILE A 162 0.56 -25.94 8.75
C ILE A 162 0.85 -24.46 8.50
N PHE A 163 2.12 -24.09 8.28
CA PHE A 163 2.51 -22.72 7.96
C PHE A 163 1.75 -22.18 6.74
N SER A 164 1.65 -22.98 5.67
CA SER A 164 0.93 -22.59 4.45
C SER A 164 -0.56 -22.39 4.70
N ALA A 165 -1.19 -23.28 5.47
CA ALA A 165 -2.60 -23.17 5.83
C ALA A 165 -2.86 -21.94 6.72
N VAL A 166 -2.04 -21.73 7.75
CA VAL A 166 -2.13 -20.56 8.64
C VAL A 166 -1.93 -19.27 7.87
N LEU A 167 -0.96 -19.23 6.94
CA LEU A 167 -0.70 -18.05 6.11
C LEU A 167 -1.91 -17.70 5.25
N ILE A 168 -2.50 -18.69 4.56
CA ILE A 168 -3.67 -18.47 3.70
C ILE A 168 -4.84 -17.96 4.53
N VAL A 169 -5.18 -18.65 5.64
CA VAL A 169 -6.27 -18.25 6.54
C VAL A 169 -6.03 -16.85 7.09
N PHE A 170 -4.82 -16.57 7.56
CA PHE A 170 -4.47 -15.26 8.11
C PHE A 170 -4.65 -14.13 7.08
N VAL A 171 -4.18 -14.33 5.84
CA VAL A 171 -4.30 -13.31 4.79
C VAL A 171 -5.76 -13.14 4.37
N GLU A 172 -6.49 -14.24 4.17
CA GLU A 172 -7.89 -14.22 3.75
C GLU A 172 -8.76 -13.53 4.79
N GLU A 173 -8.63 -13.92 6.07
CA GLU A 173 -9.36 -13.28 7.17
C GLU A 173 -8.96 -11.80 7.32
N SER A 174 -7.66 -11.48 7.24
CA SER A 174 -7.21 -10.08 7.28
C SER A 174 -7.81 -9.24 6.17
N MET A 175 -7.93 -9.79 4.95
CA MET A 175 -8.54 -9.09 3.82
C MET A 175 -10.05 -8.95 3.98
N ARG A 176 -10.72 -10.02 4.43
CA ARG A 176 -12.16 -10.06 4.62
C ARG A 176 -12.60 -9.09 5.72
N THR A 177 -12.05 -9.20 6.92
CA THR A 177 -12.46 -8.37 8.07
C THR A 177 -12.19 -6.89 7.83
N SER A 178 -11.03 -6.55 7.24
CA SER A 178 -10.71 -5.14 6.91
C SER A 178 -11.59 -4.57 5.80
N SER A 179 -11.99 -5.38 4.80
CA SER A 179 -12.90 -4.93 3.75
C SER A 179 -14.30 -4.64 4.30
N LEU A 180 -14.83 -5.51 5.15
CA LEU A 180 -16.14 -5.33 5.77
C LEU A 180 -16.17 -4.12 6.72
N ALA A 181 -15.08 -3.86 7.45
CA ALA A 181 -14.99 -2.68 8.32
C ALA A 181 -14.99 -1.36 7.53
N CYS A 182 -14.43 -1.35 6.32
CA CYS A 182 -14.30 -0.14 5.49
C CYS A 182 -15.40 0.01 4.44
N GLU A 183 -16.24 -1.01 4.23
CA GLU A 183 -17.38 -0.98 3.28
C GLU A 183 -18.32 0.22 3.48
N PRO A 184 -18.64 0.67 4.71
CA PRO A 184 -19.47 1.86 4.93
C PRO A 184 -18.80 3.19 4.55
N HIS A 185 -17.49 3.20 4.30
CA HIS A 185 -16.66 4.39 4.10
C HIS A 185 -16.02 4.40 2.71
N PRO A 186 -16.77 4.74 1.64
CA PRO A 186 -16.24 4.76 0.28
C PRO A 186 -15.13 5.81 0.08
N GLU A 187 -15.09 6.84 0.91
CA GLU A 187 -14.00 7.82 0.96
C GLU A 187 -12.64 7.22 1.36
N CYS A 188 -12.63 6.05 2.01
CA CYS A 188 -11.40 5.35 2.35
C CYS A 188 -10.90 4.50 1.16
N VAL A 189 -10.11 5.13 0.30
CA VAL A 189 -9.60 4.52 -0.94
C VAL A 189 -8.58 3.41 -0.67
N VAL A 190 -7.73 3.58 0.35
CA VAL A 190 -6.70 2.60 0.71
C VAL A 190 -6.80 2.30 2.20
N ASN A 191 -7.03 1.02 2.52
CA ASN A 191 -7.09 0.51 3.89
C ASN A 191 -6.00 -0.53 4.15
N ALA A 192 -5.49 -0.57 5.38
CA ALA A 192 -4.57 -1.61 5.82
C ALA A 192 -5.31 -2.94 6.02
N ARG A 193 -4.67 -4.05 5.64
CA ARG A 193 -5.26 -5.39 5.76
C ARG A 193 -4.87 -5.99 7.11
N ARG A 194 -5.75 -5.86 8.10
CA ARG A 194 -5.58 -6.44 9.44
C ARG A 194 -6.69 -7.43 9.74
N TRP A 195 -6.32 -8.50 10.44
CA TRP A 195 -7.30 -9.39 11.06
C TRP A 195 -7.87 -8.68 12.29
N VAL A 196 -8.99 -8.01 12.09
CA VAL A 196 -9.70 -7.29 13.14
C VAL A 196 -10.70 -8.25 13.75
N SER A 197 -10.55 -8.56 15.04
CA SER A 197 -11.54 -9.35 15.77
C SER A 197 -12.72 -8.44 16.09
N ALA A 198 -13.90 -8.75 15.56
CA ALA A 198 -15.12 -8.03 15.91
C ALA A 198 -15.54 -8.41 17.33
N GLU A 199 -14.93 -7.81 18.36
CA GLU A 199 -15.51 -7.85 19.71
C GLU A 199 -16.89 -7.18 19.65
N ASN A 200 -17.94 -7.93 19.99
CA ASN A 200 -19.33 -7.47 20.12
C ASN A 200 -19.98 -6.84 18.87
N GLY A 201 -19.66 -7.32 17.66
CA GLY A 201 -20.41 -6.96 16.45
C GLY A 201 -20.23 -5.51 15.99
N SER A 202 -19.34 -4.73 16.61
CA SER A 202 -18.98 -3.40 16.12
C SER A 202 -17.73 -3.50 15.24
N LEU A 203 -17.92 -3.67 13.91
CA LEU A 203 -16.86 -3.46 12.90
C LEU A 203 -16.50 -1.97 12.75
N THR A 204 -16.43 -1.22 13.86
CA THR A 204 -16.50 0.25 13.88
C THR A 204 -15.16 0.96 13.71
N GLN A 205 -14.10 0.24 13.31
CA GLN A 205 -12.77 0.80 13.16
C GLN A 205 -12.14 0.33 11.84
N CYS A 206 -12.47 1.03 10.75
CA CYS A 206 -11.81 0.86 9.46
C CYS A 206 -10.34 1.33 9.58
N PRO A 207 -9.33 0.47 9.37
CA PRO A 207 -7.92 0.86 9.41
C PRO A 207 -7.54 1.61 8.13
N CYS A 208 -8.04 2.85 8.00
CA CYS A 208 -7.88 3.64 6.79
C CYS A 208 -6.49 4.27 6.70
N VAL A 209 -5.84 4.12 5.55
CA VAL A 209 -4.50 4.67 5.28
C VAL A 209 -4.58 5.90 4.38
N THR A 210 -5.55 5.94 3.47
CA THR A 210 -5.74 7.06 2.54
C THR A 210 -7.22 7.36 2.38
N MET A 211 -7.61 8.55 2.81
CA MET A 211 -8.96 9.10 2.66
C MET A 211 -8.94 10.16 1.55
N ILE A 212 -9.86 10.02 0.60
CA ILE A 212 -10.06 10.97 -0.50
C ILE A 212 -11.56 11.22 -0.62
N ASP A 213 -12.01 12.42 -0.25
CA ASP A 213 -13.38 12.90 -0.46
C ASP A 213 -13.32 14.23 -1.21
N ARG A 214 -13.35 14.14 -2.54
CA ARG A 214 -13.18 15.29 -3.43
C ARG A 214 -14.42 15.46 -4.30
N ASP A 215 -15.03 16.64 -4.19
CA ASP A 215 -16.08 17.08 -5.10
C ASP A 215 -15.54 18.15 -6.04
N VAL A 216 -14.99 17.70 -7.17
CA VAL A 216 -14.25 18.58 -8.09
C VAL A 216 -15.18 19.54 -8.86
N ALA A 217 -16.46 19.19 -9.02
CA ALA A 217 -17.42 19.98 -9.79
C ALA A 217 -18.84 19.91 -9.18
N PRO A 218 -19.10 20.67 -8.12
CA PRO A 218 -20.44 20.82 -7.56
C PRO A 218 -21.41 21.30 -8.65
N LYS A 219 -22.60 20.72 -8.72
CA LYS A 219 -23.53 20.98 -9.84
C LYS A 219 -24.30 22.26 -9.65
N THR A 220 -24.47 22.70 -8.41
CA THR A 220 -25.27 23.88 -8.07
C THR A 220 -24.51 24.80 -7.11
N TYR A 221 -24.80 26.10 -7.21
CA TYR A 221 -24.23 27.10 -6.29
C TYR A 221 -24.59 26.79 -4.83
N THR A 222 -25.82 26.32 -4.57
CA THR A 222 -26.28 25.95 -3.23
C THR A 222 -25.52 24.76 -2.63
N GLU A 223 -25.18 23.77 -3.45
CA GLU A 223 -24.35 22.63 -3.03
C GLU A 223 -22.90 23.05 -2.75
N TRP A 224 -22.39 24.00 -3.53
CA TRP A 224 -21.07 24.58 -3.28
C TRP A 224 -21.06 25.44 -2.00
N GLU A 225 -22.10 26.23 -1.74
CA GLU A 225 -22.16 27.09 -0.57
C GLU A 225 -22.37 26.30 0.74
N ASN A 226 -23.23 25.28 0.70
CA ASN A 226 -23.51 24.38 1.83
C ASN A 226 -23.08 22.92 1.53
N PRO A 227 -21.77 22.63 1.56
CA PRO A 227 -21.27 21.30 1.24
C PRO A 227 -21.50 20.31 2.38
N THR A 228 -21.48 19.02 2.06
CA THR A 228 -21.64 17.94 3.05
C THR A 228 -20.57 18.00 4.13
N ASN A 229 -20.98 17.88 5.40
CA ASN A 229 -20.08 17.81 6.54
C ASN A 229 -19.40 16.43 6.63
N VAL A 230 -18.08 16.43 6.70
CA VAL A 230 -17.25 15.21 6.76
C VAL A 230 -16.49 15.07 8.08
N THR A 231 -16.67 15.97 9.05
CA THR A 231 -15.98 15.94 10.34
C THR A 231 -16.20 14.62 11.06
N GLU A 232 -17.45 14.16 11.20
CA GLU A 232 -17.78 12.90 11.89
C GLU A 232 -17.17 11.67 11.18
N LYS A 233 -17.23 11.64 9.84
CA LYS A 233 -16.59 10.58 9.05
C LYS A 233 -15.08 10.55 9.28
N LEU A 234 -14.43 11.72 9.24
CA LEU A 234 -13.00 11.83 9.49
C LEU A 234 -12.64 11.40 10.92
N THR A 235 -13.45 11.75 11.92
CA THR A 235 -13.30 11.28 13.30
C THR A 235 -13.29 9.74 13.37
N HIS A 236 -14.25 9.08 12.72
CA HIS A 236 -14.31 7.61 12.68
C HIS A 236 -13.09 6.97 12.00
N LEU A 237 -12.66 7.52 10.86
CA LEU A 237 -11.50 7.00 10.11
C LEU A 237 -10.18 7.28 10.82
N ALA A 238 -10.08 8.38 11.57
CA ALA A 238 -8.91 8.73 12.35
C ALA A 238 -8.78 7.91 13.65
N ALA A 239 -9.84 7.26 14.10
CA ALA A 239 -9.87 6.55 15.38
C ALA A 239 -8.77 5.48 15.52
N THR A 240 -8.37 4.84 14.41
CA THR A 240 -7.32 3.81 14.40
C THR A 240 -5.90 4.36 14.35
N GLY A 241 -5.71 5.65 14.02
CA GLY A 241 -4.39 6.27 13.90
C GLY A 241 -3.62 5.88 12.64
N ASP A 242 -4.24 5.20 11.67
CA ASP A 242 -3.56 4.65 10.49
C ASP A 242 -3.46 5.64 9.31
N LEU A 243 -4.16 6.78 9.36
CA LEU A 243 -4.23 7.73 8.25
C LEU A 243 -2.85 8.30 7.92
N GLN A 244 -2.48 8.20 6.64
CA GLN A 244 -1.22 8.74 6.09
C GLN A 244 -1.47 9.84 5.05
N THR A 245 -2.63 9.82 4.41
CA THR A 245 -2.99 10.74 3.34
C THR A 245 -4.45 11.14 3.49
N ILE A 246 -4.71 12.44 3.54
CA ILE A 246 -6.05 13.03 3.61
C ILE A 246 -6.17 14.06 2.49
N GLN A 247 -7.16 13.88 1.63
CA GLN A 247 -7.51 14.83 0.59
C GLN A 247 -9.00 15.12 0.67
N VAL A 248 -9.33 16.36 0.99
CA VAL A 248 -10.72 16.81 1.12
C VAL A 248 -10.89 18.06 0.27
N THR A 249 -11.80 18.01 -0.71
CA THR A 249 -12.08 19.13 -1.60
C THR A 249 -13.59 19.39 -1.65
N ASN A 250 -14.02 20.64 -1.44
CA ASN A 250 -15.43 21.07 -1.46
C ASN A 250 -16.34 20.28 -0.49
N ARG A 251 -15.84 20.01 0.72
CA ARG A 251 -16.61 19.45 1.85
C ARG A 251 -16.56 20.36 3.05
N TYR A 252 -17.51 20.28 3.97
CA TYR A 252 -17.43 21.05 5.21
C TYR A 252 -16.55 20.31 6.23
N LEU A 253 -15.44 20.94 6.61
CA LEU A 253 -14.52 20.52 7.67
C LEU A 253 -14.03 21.77 8.41
N GLY A 254 -14.88 22.33 9.27
CA GLY A 254 -14.61 23.58 9.97
C GLY A 254 -13.39 23.51 10.90
N GLU A 255 -13.27 22.39 11.62
CA GLU A 255 -12.15 22.10 12.52
C GLU A 255 -11.66 20.66 12.28
N LEU A 256 -10.37 20.43 12.50
CA LEU A 256 -9.80 19.09 12.47
C LEU A 256 -10.14 18.36 13.79
N PRO A 257 -10.67 17.12 13.73
CA PRO A 257 -11.07 16.40 14.92
C PRO A 257 -9.85 15.98 15.76
N GLU A 258 -10.00 15.99 17.09
CA GLU A 258 -8.94 15.62 18.05
C GLU A 258 -8.42 14.18 17.83
N GLU A 259 -9.25 13.27 17.33
CA GLU A 259 -8.84 11.90 17.01
C GLU A 259 -7.73 11.86 15.95
N LEU A 260 -7.67 12.85 15.07
CA LEU A 260 -6.65 12.95 14.03
C LEU A 260 -5.25 13.12 14.62
N ARG A 261 -5.12 13.67 15.83
CA ARG A 261 -3.86 13.79 16.56
C ARG A 261 -3.16 12.44 16.75
N ARG A 262 -3.90 11.32 16.78
CA ARG A 262 -3.32 9.96 16.88
C ARG A 262 -2.58 9.53 15.61
N CYS A 263 -2.85 10.17 14.47
CA CYS A 263 -2.31 9.81 13.17
C CYS A 263 -0.88 10.34 12.98
N ASN A 264 0.05 9.93 13.83
CA ASN A 264 1.48 10.30 13.78
C ASN A 264 2.20 9.82 12.50
N GLY A 265 1.52 9.05 11.66
CA GLY A 265 1.99 8.60 10.35
C GLY A 265 1.57 9.51 9.19
N LEU A 266 0.86 10.62 9.45
CA LEU A 266 0.38 11.52 8.41
C LEU A 266 1.52 12.12 7.61
N LYS A 267 1.44 12.01 6.28
CA LYS A 267 2.44 12.49 5.33
C LYS A 267 1.88 13.52 4.37
N HIS A 268 0.61 13.43 4.01
CA HIS A 268 0.00 14.30 3.00
C HIS A 268 -1.34 14.79 3.50
N LEU A 269 -1.50 16.10 3.62
CA LEU A 269 -2.74 16.77 4.01
C LEU A 269 -3.10 17.82 2.96
N SER A 270 -4.22 17.64 2.26
CA SER A 270 -4.79 18.59 1.31
C SER A 270 -6.22 18.92 1.72
N LEU A 271 -6.46 20.19 2.04
CA LEU A 271 -7.73 20.75 2.46
C LEU A 271 -8.07 21.90 1.50
N GLU A 272 -8.98 21.66 0.57
CA GLU A 272 -9.35 22.61 -0.46
C GLU A 272 -10.83 22.99 -0.32
N TYR A 273 -11.09 24.27 -0.14
CA TYR A 273 -12.43 24.83 -0.01
C TYR A 273 -13.25 24.19 1.13
N THR A 274 -12.57 23.89 2.25
CA THR A 274 -13.14 23.08 3.34
C THR A 274 -13.83 23.87 4.47
N HIS A 275 -13.87 25.20 4.36
CA HIS A 275 -14.28 26.10 5.46
C HIS A 275 -13.43 25.97 6.74
N THR A 276 -12.24 25.37 6.65
CA THR A 276 -11.30 25.29 7.77
C THR A 276 -10.70 26.66 8.05
N GLN A 277 -11.01 27.23 9.22
CA GLN A 277 -10.58 28.59 9.57
C GLN A 277 -9.29 28.64 10.40
N ALA A 278 -9.02 27.60 11.16
CA ALA A 278 -7.83 27.49 12.00
C ALA A 278 -7.30 26.07 11.99
N LEU A 279 -5.97 25.93 11.97
CA LEU A 279 -5.34 24.65 12.28
C LEU A 279 -5.08 24.56 13.80
N PRO A 280 -5.37 23.42 14.43
CA PRO A 280 -5.23 23.26 15.88
C PRO A 280 -3.75 23.25 16.29
N THR A 281 -3.45 23.67 17.52
CA THR A 281 -2.05 23.79 18.01
C THR A 281 -1.29 22.47 18.05
N TRP A 282 -1.98 21.34 18.16
CA TRP A 282 -1.35 20.00 18.15
C TRP A 282 -0.93 19.54 16.75
N ILE A 283 -1.26 20.27 15.67
CA ILE A 283 -0.90 19.87 14.30
C ILE A 283 0.63 19.76 14.09
N LYS A 284 1.42 20.46 14.90
CA LYS A 284 2.89 20.34 14.96
C LYS A 284 3.39 18.93 15.30
N GLU A 285 2.54 18.09 15.91
CA GLU A 285 2.87 16.70 16.23
C GLU A 285 3.02 15.82 14.97
N PHE A 286 2.54 16.29 13.81
CA PHE A 286 2.73 15.63 12.51
C PHE A 286 4.13 15.83 11.93
N THR A 287 5.14 15.38 12.67
CA THR A 287 6.58 15.46 12.32
C THR A 287 6.96 14.76 11.01
N LYS A 288 6.09 13.90 10.46
CA LYS A 288 6.31 13.14 9.20
C LYS A 288 5.58 13.75 8.00
N LEU A 289 4.98 14.92 8.15
CA LEU A 289 4.27 15.59 7.05
C LEU A 289 5.30 15.95 5.95
N GLU A 290 4.99 15.52 4.73
CA GLU A 290 5.79 15.73 3.50
C GLU A 290 5.07 16.71 2.55
N TYR A 291 3.76 16.90 2.72
CA TYR A 291 2.95 17.79 1.88
C TYR A 291 1.78 18.36 2.67
N LEU A 292 1.68 19.70 2.69
CA LEU A 292 0.56 20.45 3.24
C LEU A 292 0.02 21.41 2.18
N HIS A 293 -1.25 21.27 1.85
CA HIS A 293 -1.95 22.21 0.98
C HIS A 293 -3.26 22.61 1.65
N VAL A 294 -3.42 23.91 1.89
CA VAL A 294 -4.63 24.47 2.48
C VAL A 294 -5.09 25.63 1.61
N GLU A 295 -6.27 25.48 1.03
CA GLU A 295 -6.92 26.51 0.23
C GLU A 295 -8.30 26.78 0.81
N SER A 296 -8.55 28.02 1.24
CA SER A 296 -9.82 28.41 1.84
C SER A 296 -10.82 28.90 0.81
N LYS A 297 -12.11 28.83 1.14
CA LYS A 297 -13.12 29.59 0.40
C LYS A 297 -12.99 31.07 0.73
N PHE A 298 -13.33 31.91 -0.24
CA PHE A 298 -13.38 33.36 -0.04
C PHE A 298 -14.32 33.78 1.10
N THR A 299 -15.41 33.03 1.31
CA THR A 299 -16.41 33.29 2.37
C THR A 299 -15.97 32.87 3.77
N SER A 300 -14.94 32.02 3.88
CA SER A 300 -14.46 31.45 5.14
C SER A 300 -12.93 31.32 5.09
N PRO A 301 -12.21 32.45 5.09
CA PRO A 301 -10.75 32.45 4.96
C PRO A 301 -10.09 31.81 6.18
N MET A 302 -9.01 31.06 5.95
CA MET A 302 -8.13 30.62 7.03
C MET A 302 -7.50 31.84 7.69
N THR A 303 -7.67 31.93 9.00
CA THR A 303 -7.30 33.09 9.81
C THR A 303 -6.10 32.81 10.70
N VAL A 304 -5.91 31.55 11.11
CA VAL A 304 -4.88 31.19 12.10
C VAL A 304 -4.07 29.98 11.65
N LEU A 305 -2.76 30.17 11.57
CA LEU A 305 -1.75 29.13 11.43
C LEU A 305 -0.86 29.18 12.69
N PRO A 306 -0.62 28.07 13.41
CA PRO A 306 0.26 28.09 14.59
C PRO A 306 1.71 28.45 14.21
N ASP A 307 2.32 29.36 14.97
CA ASP A 307 3.66 29.91 14.68
C ASP A 307 4.76 28.84 14.69
N ASP A 308 4.66 27.86 15.59
CA ASP A 308 5.63 26.77 15.81
C ASP A 308 5.29 25.50 15.03
N MET A 309 4.35 25.57 14.08
CA MET A 309 3.85 24.39 13.38
C MET A 309 4.93 23.66 12.58
N PHE A 310 5.88 24.39 12.01
CA PHE A 310 6.84 23.84 11.06
C PHE A 310 8.20 23.47 11.69
N ASP A 311 8.43 23.81 12.96
CA ASP A 311 9.74 23.68 13.60
C ASP A 311 10.29 22.25 13.56
N ASP A 312 9.42 21.26 13.77
CA ASP A 312 9.77 19.84 13.81
C ASP A 312 9.45 19.08 12.50
N MET A 313 9.00 19.78 11.44
CA MET A 313 8.60 19.18 10.16
C MET A 313 9.74 19.16 9.12
N SER A 314 10.83 18.47 9.43
CA SER A 314 12.04 18.42 8.60
C SER A 314 11.86 17.90 7.16
N SER A 315 10.74 17.25 6.84
CA SER A 315 10.46 16.63 5.55
C SER A 315 9.46 17.40 4.68
N LEU A 316 8.93 18.53 5.17
CA LEU A 316 7.95 19.38 4.50
C LEU A 316 8.61 20.35 3.52
#